data_AF-A0A3S1A665-F1
#
_entry.id   AF-A0A3S1A665-F1
#
_cell.length_a   1.000
_cell.length_b   1.000
_cell.length_c   1.000
_cell.angle_alpha   90.00
_cell.angle_beta   90.00
_cell.angle_gamma   90.00
#
_symmetry.space_group_name_H-M   'P 1'
#
loop_
_entity.id
_entity.type
_entity.pdbx_description
1 polymer ?
#
loop_
_entity_poly.entity_id
_entity_poly.type
_entity_poly.pdbx_seq_one_letter_code
_entity_poly.pdbx_strand_id
1 'polypeptide(L)' 'MMSSIKRFSAGAIIGLVIAASYWSSTTLFFHYQLSLSRGILGCSVLSIIFGLITLKWGYDAL' A
#
# COMPACT_ATOMS: atom_id res chain seq x y z
N MET A 1 -3.60 24.26 -3.82
CA MET A 1 -4.01 23.34 -2.74
C MET A 1 -4.36 21.98 -3.32
N MET A 2 -3.42 21.04 -3.30
CA MET A 2 -3.72 19.64 -3.60
C MET A 2 -4.50 19.06 -2.41
N SER A 3 -5.75 18.63 -2.63
CA SER A 3 -6.61 18.10 -1.56
C SER A 3 -5.94 16.95 -0.81
N SER A 4 -6.05 16.93 0.52
CA SER A 4 -5.49 15.89 1.41
C SER A 4 -5.85 14.46 0.97
N ILE A 5 -7.03 14.29 0.34
CA ILE A 5 -7.48 13.04 -0.26
C ILE A 5 -6.56 12.55 -1.39
N LYS A 6 -6.04 13.46 -2.23
CA LYS A 6 -5.14 13.10 -3.35
C LYS A 6 -3.76 12.65 -2.85
N ARG A 7 -3.28 13.21 -1.74
CA ARG A 7 -2.02 12.77 -1.12
C ARG A 7 -2.16 11.40 -0.48
N PHE A 8 -3.25 11.19 0.24
CA PHE A 8 -3.57 9.88 0.82
C PHE A 8 -3.72 8.81 -0.25
N SER A 9 -4.48 9.07 -1.32
CA SER A 9 -4.71 8.10 -2.38
C SER A 9 -3.43 7.75 -3.14
N ALA A 10 -2.53 8.74 -3.37
CA ALA A 10 -1.23 8.48 -3.97
C ALA A 10 -0.37 7.53 -3.11
N GLY A 11 -0.27 7.80 -1.80
CA GLY A 11 0.44 6.92 -0.87
C GLY A 11 -0.19 5.52 -0.75
N ALA A 12 -1.52 5.47 -0.69
CA ALA A 12 -2.28 4.23 -0.61
C ALA A 12 -2.08 3.35 -1.85
N ILE A 13 -2.08 3.93 -3.06
CA ILE A 13 -1.83 3.20 -4.31
C ILE A 13 -0.41 2.64 -4.33
N ILE A 14 0.60 3.43 -3.96
CA ILE A 14 2.00 2.96 -3.90
C ILE A 14 2.13 1.80 -2.91
N GLY A 15 1.57 1.95 -1.70
CA GLY A 15 1.57 0.89 -0.69
C GLY A 15 0.83 -0.37 -1.15
N LEU A 16 -0.28 -0.22 -1.88
CA LEU A 16 -1.04 -1.33 -2.43
C LEU A 16 -0.23 -2.09 -3.50
N VAL A 17 0.44 -1.37 -4.40
CA VAL A 17 1.29 -1.98 -5.45
C VAL A 17 2.44 -2.75 -4.83
N ILE A 18 3.15 -2.17 -3.85
CA ILE A 18 4.26 -2.86 -3.16
C ILE A 18 3.77 -4.14 -2.48
N ALA A 19 2.64 -4.06 -1.76
CA ALA A 19 2.09 -5.20 -1.05
C ALA A 19 1.58 -6.30 -2.01
N ALA A 20 0.94 -5.92 -3.11
CA ALA A 20 0.49 -6.86 -4.14
C ALA A 20 1.67 -7.53 -4.85
N SER A 21 2.72 -6.77 -5.19
CA SER A 21 3.95 -7.32 -5.75
C SER A 21 4.61 -8.29 -4.78
N TYR A 22 4.71 -7.94 -3.49
CA TYR A 22 5.27 -8.81 -2.47
C TYR A 22 4.48 -10.12 -2.33
N TRP A 23 3.15 -10.04 -2.25
CA TRP A 23 2.29 -11.23 -2.16
C TRP A 23 2.40 -12.12 -3.40
N SER A 24 2.42 -11.52 -4.59
CA SER A 24 2.63 -12.23 -5.85
C SER A 24 3.98 -12.95 -5.88
N SER A 25 5.06 -12.27 -5.47
CA SER A 25 6.39 -12.86 -5.37
C SER A 25 6.45 -14.01 -4.36
N THR A 26 5.86 -13.86 -3.18
CA THR A 26 5.81 -14.94 -2.18
C THR A 26 5.03 -16.16 -2.69
N THR A 27 3.92 -15.94 -3.38
CA THR A 27 3.06 -17.03 -3.86
C THR A 27 3.69 -17.78 -5.04
N LEU A 28 4.31 -17.05 -5.98
CA LEU A 28 4.90 -17.62 -7.20
C LEU A 28 6.31 -18.19 -7.00
N PHE A 29 7.16 -17.55 -6.19
CA PHE A 29 8.56 -17.96 -6.04
C PHE A 29 8.81 -18.87 -4.83
N PHE A 30 8.05 -18.71 -3.74
CA PHE A 30 8.29 -19.48 -2.51
C PHE A 30 7.31 -20.65 -2.34
N HIS A 31 6.42 -20.90 -3.32
CA HIS A 31 5.38 -21.94 -3.29
C HIS A 31 4.50 -21.92 -2.01
N TYR A 32 4.52 -20.82 -1.27
CA TYR A 32 3.80 -20.67 -0.01
C TYR A 32 2.49 -19.95 -0.31
N GLN A 33 1.39 -20.70 -0.34
CA GLN A 33 0.06 -20.14 -0.55
C GLN A 33 -0.38 -19.40 0.71
N LEU A 34 -0.06 -18.10 0.75
CA LEU A 34 -0.64 -17.20 1.72
C LEU A 34 -2.15 -17.13 1.46
N SER A 35 -2.94 -17.45 2.49
CA SER A 35 -4.40 -17.36 2.41
C SER A 35 -4.82 -15.96 1.90
N LEU A 36 -5.74 -15.94 0.94
CA LEU A 36 -6.19 -14.71 0.27
C LEU A 36 -6.61 -13.63 1.29
N SER A 37 -7.23 -14.05 2.39
CA SER A 37 -7.64 -13.16 3.49
C SER A 37 -6.46 -12.48 4.19
N ARG A 38 -5.36 -13.21 4.42
CA ARG A 38 -4.12 -12.66 5.00
C ARG A 38 -3.40 -11.74 4.02
N GLY A 39 -3.40 -12.06 2.73
CA GLY A 39 -2.86 -11.20 1.68
C GLY A 39 -3.61 -9.87 1.59
N ILE A 40 -4.95 -9.92 1.55
CA ILE A 40 -5.81 -8.72 1.54
C ILE A 40 -5.60 -7.89 2.81
N LEU A 41 -5.58 -8.51 3.99
CA LEU A 41 -5.32 -7.82 5.25
C LEU A 41 -3.95 -7.12 5.25
N GLY A 42 -2.90 -7.82 4.80
CA GLY A 42 -1.56 -7.26 4.69
C GLY A 42 -1.52 -6.06 3.74
N CYS A 43 -2.09 -6.20 2.55
CA CYS A 43 -2.17 -5.13 1.55
C CYS A 43 -2.96 -3.92 2.04
N SER A 44 -4.10 -4.13 2.69
CA SER A 44 -4.93 -3.05 3.26
C SER A 44 -4.20 -2.29 4.36
N VAL A 45 -3.55 -3.01 5.29
CA VAL A 45 -2.79 -2.38 6.38
C VAL A 45 -1.61 -1.59 5.83
N LEU A 46 -0.84 -2.17 4.90
CA LEU A 46 0.31 -1.49 4.30
C LEU A 46 -0.12 -0.24 3.52
N SER A 47 -1.18 -0.36 2.71
CA SER A 47 -1.77 0.76 1.95
C SER A 47 -2.22 1.90 2.86
N ILE A 48 -2.87 1.60 4.00
CA ILE A 48 -3.26 2.61 4.99
C ILE A 48 -2.04 3.26 5.63
N ILE A 49 -1.01 2.50 5.99
CA ILE A 49 0.22 3.04 6.59
C ILE A 49 0.92 3.99 5.62
N PHE A 50 1.12 3.59 4.36
CA PHE A 50 1.73 4.44 3.34
C PHE A 50 0.86 5.67 3.04
N GLY A 51 -0.46 5.50 2.96
CA GLY A 51 -1.40 6.62 2.82
C GLY A 51 -1.29 7.64 3.96
N LEU A 52 -1.19 7.18 5.22
CA LEU A 52 -1.02 8.05 6.39
C LEU A 52 0.37 8.72 6.43
N ILE A 53 1.44 8.01 6.03
CA ILE A 53 2.78 8.60 5.92
C ILE A 53 2.78 9.69 4.84
N THR A 54 2.20 9.43 3.66
CA THR A 54 2.08 10.45 2.60
C THR A 54 1.13 11.58 2.99
N LEU A 55 0.12 11.34 3.81
CA LEU A 55 -0.73 12.41 4.34
C LEU A 55 0.04 13.33 5.31
N LYS A 56 0.88 12.73 6.17
CA LYS A 56 1.57 13.44 7.28
C LYS A 56 2.91 14.05 6.87
N TRP A 57 3.62 13.43 5.92
CA TRP A 57 4.96 13.81 5.46
C TRP A 57 5.01 14.11 3.96
N GLY A 58 3.97 13.78 3.19
CA GLY A 58 3.87 14.17 1.79
C GLY A 58 3.67 15.68 1.72
N TYR A 59 4.79 16.34 1.49
CA TYR A 59 4.96 17.78 1.40
C TYR A 59 3.74 18.51 0.83
N ASP A 60 3.44 19.66 1.43
CA ASP A 60 2.89 20.81 0.73
C ASP A 60 3.85 21.27 -0.36
N ALA A 61 4.02 20.44 -1.39
CA ALA A 61 4.57 20.85 -2.65
C ALA A 61 3.51 21.78 -3.29
N LEU A 62 3.77 23.08 -3.13
CA LEU A 62 3.27 24.25 -3.87
C LEU A 62 1.97 24.05 -4.67
#